data_AF-A0A1Z1W4D3-F1
#
_entry.id   AF-A0A1Z1W4D3-F1
#
_cell.length_a   1.000
_cell.length_b   1.000
_cell.length_c   1.000
_cell.angle_alpha   90.00
_cell.angle_beta   90.00
_cell.angle_gamma   90.00
#
_symmetry.space_group_name_H-M   'P 1'
#
loop_
_entity.id
_entity.type
_entity.pdbx_description
1 polymer ?
#
loop_
_entity_poly.entity_id
_entity_poly.type
_entity_poly.pdbx_seq_one_letter_code
_entity_poly.pdbx_strand_id
1 'polypeptide(L)'
;MGAGGTSVLPGLPVTAVRDKSGDLNLATLAAKGVVLVGSARAADGGSLVLEDNVVAVAEESARSFREATDLIDTRIRQRGFVAPEEHPAPVVDMDRIAGFGERLDLARHRVTSIVWCTGFGPDYRILPAHVLDEHGAPLQQKGLLGALPGLYYAGLPDGNSLAPVAISASVENGRFIARQIHIDHVLRSGTSASVITP
;
A
#
# COMPACT_ATOMS: atom_id res chain seq x y z
N MET A 1 11.96 24.88 9.41
CA MET A 1 12.08 24.32 8.05
C MET A 1 12.71 22.96 8.17
N GLY A 2 11.90 21.91 8.06
CA GLY A 2 12.34 20.52 8.03
C GLY A 2 11.19 19.75 7.40
N ALA A 3 11.29 19.51 6.10
CA ALA A 3 10.35 18.67 5.38
C ALA A 3 10.59 17.23 5.82
N GLY A 4 10.07 16.87 6.99
CA GLY A 4 9.82 15.49 7.38
C GLY A 4 8.65 14.99 6.55
N GLY A 5 8.88 14.83 5.25
CA GLY A 5 7.94 14.13 4.39
C GLY A 5 7.93 12.70 4.88
N THR A 6 6.89 12.32 5.63
CA THR A 6 6.43 10.93 5.65
C THR A 6 6.46 10.47 4.21
N SER A 7 7.30 9.49 3.87
CA SER A 7 7.26 8.92 2.53
C SER A 7 5.89 8.23 2.44
N VAL A 8 4.92 8.98 1.92
CA VAL A 8 3.70 8.39 1.43
C VAL A 8 4.19 7.61 0.23
N LEU A 9 4.40 6.31 0.40
CA LEU A 9 4.46 5.42 -0.74
C LEU A 9 3.14 5.66 -1.47
N PRO A 10 3.14 6.24 -2.69
CA PRO A 10 1.91 6.35 -3.43
C PRO A 10 1.40 4.92 -3.58
N GLY A 11 0.27 4.65 -2.94
CA GLY A 11 -0.32 3.32 -2.95
C GLY A 11 -0.53 2.94 -4.41
N LEU A 12 -0.09 1.74 -4.80
CA LEU A 12 -0.41 1.24 -6.13
C LEU A 12 -1.94 1.22 -6.25
N PRO A 13 -2.51 1.84 -7.29
CA PRO A 13 -3.94 1.80 -7.47
C PRO A 13 -4.41 0.36 -7.64
N VAL A 14 -5.65 0.09 -7.26
CA VAL A 14 -6.28 -1.19 -7.54
C VAL A 14 -6.56 -1.28 -9.03
N THR A 15 -5.82 -2.14 -9.73
CA THR A 15 -5.88 -2.26 -11.18
C THR A 15 -6.03 -3.72 -11.62
N ALA A 16 -7.21 -4.28 -11.40
CA ALA A 16 -7.66 -5.54 -12.00
C ALA A 16 -9.06 -5.88 -11.50
N VAL A 17 -9.80 -6.62 -12.31
CA VAL A 17 -10.98 -7.40 -11.87
C VAL A 17 -10.62 -8.88 -11.68
N ARG A 18 -11.47 -9.62 -10.95
CA ARG A 18 -11.23 -11.02 -10.55
C ARG A 18 -10.88 -11.94 -11.74
N ASP A 19 -11.53 -11.74 -12.87
CA ASP A 19 -11.38 -12.52 -14.11
C ASP A 19 -10.30 -11.95 -15.04
N LYS A 20 -9.62 -10.87 -14.64
CA LYS A 20 -8.53 -10.20 -15.38
C LYS A 20 -8.95 -9.66 -16.76
N SER A 21 -10.25 -9.44 -16.98
CA SER A 21 -10.79 -8.95 -18.26
C SER A 21 -10.80 -7.43 -18.39
N GLY A 22 -10.44 -6.71 -17.33
CA GLY A 22 -10.44 -5.25 -17.33
C GLY A 22 -9.80 -4.64 -16.08
N ASP A 23 -9.95 -3.33 -15.99
CA ASP A 23 -9.32 -2.49 -14.98
C ASP A 23 -10.36 -1.83 -14.05
N LEU A 24 -9.90 -1.35 -12.91
CA LEU A 24 -10.61 -0.56 -11.91
C LEU A 24 -9.91 0.78 -11.61
N ASN A 25 -8.98 1.20 -12.46
CA ASN A 25 -8.40 2.55 -12.39
C ASN A 25 -9.49 3.65 -12.43
N LEU A 26 -9.15 4.84 -11.94
CA LEU A 26 -10.11 5.94 -11.79
C LEU A 26 -10.74 6.39 -13.12
N ALA A 27 -9.97 6.35 -14.22
CA ALA A 27 -10.46 6.59 -15.59
C ALA A 27 -11.61 5.63 -15.95
N THR A 28 -11.39 4.34 -15.67
CA THR A 28 -12.34 3.26 -15.96
C THR A 28 -13.58 3.37 -15.08
N LEU A 29 -13.43 3.73 -13.81
CA LEU A 29 -14.56 3.99 -12.92
C LEU A 29 -15.40 5.17 -13.39
N ALA A 30 -14.76 6.29 -13.78
CA ALA A 30 -15.45 7.44 -14.35
C ALA A 30 -16.17 7.09 -15.67
N ALA A 31 -15.54 6.28 -16.52
CA ALA A 31 -16.16 5.78 -17.74
C ALA A 31 -17.41 4.92 -17.47
N LYS A 32 -17.43 4.19 -16.35
CA LYS A 32 -18.56 3.39 -15.84
C LYS A 32 -19.63 4.19 -15.10
N GLY A 33 -19.50 5.52 -15.02
CA GLY A 33 -20.48 6.42 -14.39
C GLY A 33 -20.24 6.68 -12.90
N VAL A 34 -19.09 6.28 -12.35
CA VAL A 34 -18.67 6.71 -11.01
C VAL A 34 -18.33 8.20 -11.06
N VAL A 35 -18.89 8.98 -10.15
CA VAL A 35 -18.53 10.38 -10.03
C VAL A 35 -17.36 10.50 -9.05
N LEU A 36 -16.21 10.93 -9.57
CA LEU A 36 -15.01 11.14 -8.77
C LEU A 36 -15.11 12.49 -8.06
N VAL A 37 -14.76 12.50 -6.77
CA VAL A 37 -14.77 13.69 -5.92
C VAL A 37 -13.44 13.84 -5.21
N GLY A 38 -13.21 15.01 -4.62
CA GLY A 38 -12.03 15.29 -3.82
C GLY A 38 -11.92 14.45 -2.55
N SER A 39 -10.74 14.48 -1.93
CA SER A 39 -10.50 13.73 -0.69
C SER A 39 -11.35 14.27 0.46
N ALA A 40 -12.10 13.40 1.13
CA ALA A 40 -12.88 13.78 2.31
C ALA A 40 -11.97 14.05 3.51
N ARG A 41 -12.10 15.23 4.14
CA ARG A 41 -11.28 15.65 5.30
C ARG A 41 -12.05 15.78 6.59
N ALA A 42 -13.34 16.10 6.49
CA ALA A 42 -14.22 16.19 7.63
C ALA A 42 -15.64 15.84 7.24
N ALA A 43 -16.46 15.57 8.24
CA ALA A 43 -17.90 15.48 8.12
C ALA A 43 -18.52 16.48 9.09
N ASP A 44 -19.58 17.15 8.62
CA ASP A 44 -20.33 18.13 9.39
C ASP A 44 -21.82 17.91 9.11
N GLY A 45 -22.50 17.29 10.08
CA GLY A 45 -23.89 16.86 9.93
C GLY A 45 -24.09 15.98 8.69
N GLY A 46 -24.91 16.47 7.75
CA GLY A 46 -25.22 15.78 6.48
C GLY A 46 -24.29 16.12 5.32
N SER A 47 -23.13 16.74 5.57
CA SER A 47 -22.18 17.15 4.53
C SER A 47 -20.78 16.57 4.75
N LEU A 48 -20.09 16.23 3.66
CA LEU A 48 -18.66 15.99 3.65
C LEU A 48 -17.91 17.25 3.22
N VAL A 49 -16.80 17.54 3.88
CA VAL A 49 -15.82 18.55 3.48
C VAL A 49 -14.76 17.86 2.63
N LEU A 50 -14.56 18.34 1.41
CA LEU A 50 -13.67 17.78 0.40
C LEU A 50 -12.49 18.72 0.13
N GLU A 51 -11.36 18.17 -0.23
CA GLU A 51 -10.27 18.92 -0.86
C GLU A 51 -10.47 19.05 -2.37
N ASP A 52 -10.11 20.19 -2.94
CA ASP A 52 -10.05 20.37 -4.40
C ASP A 52 -8.79 19.70 -4.99
N ASN A 53 -8.73 18.37 -4.91
CA ASN A 53 -7.56 17.58 -5.29
C ASN A 53 -7.85 16.38 -6.20
N VAL A 54 -9.10 16.21 -6.65
CA VAL A 54 -9.54 15.02 -7.40
C VAL A 54 -8.72 14.79 -8.68
N VAL A 55 -8.41 15.86 -9.40
CA VAL A 55 -7.58 15.81 -10.61
C VAL A 55 -6.16 15.37 -10.28
N ALA A 56 -5.53 16.02 -9.30
CA ALA A 56 -4.17 15.71 -8.89
C ALA A 56 -4.04 14.26 -8.39
N VAL A 57 -5.04 13.77 -7.63
CA VAL A 57 -5.10 12.37 -7.18
C VAL A 57 -5.24 11.41 -8.36
N ALA A 58 -6.06 11.74 -9.36
CA ALA A 58 -6.23 10.91 -10.54
C ALA A 58 -4.97 10.84 -11.41
N GLU A 59 -4.29 11.96 -11.60
CA GLU A 59 -3.01 12.02 -12.32
C GLU A 59 -1.89 11.27 -11.59
N GLU A 60 -1.81 11.42 -10.27
CA GLU A 60 -0.88 10.67 -9.41
C GLU A 60 -1.12 9.17 -9.54
N SER A 61 -2.36 8.73 -9.37
CA SER A 61 -2.75 7.32 -9.51
C SER A 61 -2.33 6.74 -10.86
N ALA A 62 -2.60 7.46 -11.95
CA ALA A 62 -2.21 7.03 -13.28
C ALA A 62 -0.68 6.99 -13.47
N ARG A 63 0.06 7.91 -12.85
CA ARG A 63 1.53 7.94 -12.90
C ARG A 63 2.14 6.79 -12.13
N SER A 64 1.73 6.55 -10.89
CA SER A 64 2.26 5.46 -10.07
C SER A 64 2.00 4.10 -10.71
N PHE A 65 0.84 3.93 -11.38
CA PHE A 65 0.57 2.72 -12.16
C PHE A 65 1.57 2.53 -13.30
N ARG A 66 1.79 3.57 -14.12
CA ARG A 66 2.75 3.52 -15.24
C ARG A 66 4.17 3.23 -14.77
N GLU A 67 4.62 3.86 -13.69
CA GLU A 67 5.95 3.60 -13.13
C GLU A 67 6.13 2.13 -12.72
N ALA A 68 5.09 1.51 -12.16
CA ALA A 68 5.11 0.11 -11.78
C ALA A 68 5.14 -0.83 -12.99
N THR A 69 4.31 -0.57 -14.01
CA THR A 69 4.28 -1.37 -15.25
C THR A 69 5.60 -1.21 -16.02
N ASP A 70 6.14 0.00 -16.12
CA ASP A 70 7.44 0.27 -16.78
C ASP A 70 8.59 -0.49 -16.12
N LEU A 71 8.58 -0.59 -14.78
CA LEU A 71 9.55 -1.38 -14.03
C LEU A 71 9.43 -2.88 -14.35
N ILE A 72 8.21 -3.40 -14.41
CA ILE A 72 7.92 -4.79 -14.77
C ILE A 72 8.40 -5.08 -16.19
N ASP A 73 8.00 -4.27 -17.16
CA ASP A 73 8.36 -4.41 -18.57
C ASP A 73 9.86 -4.32 -18.81
N THR A 74 10.52 -3.38 -18.12
CA THR A 74 11.97 -3.27 -18.14
C THR A 74 12.61 -4.57 -17.68
N ARG A 75 12.07 -5.20 -16.62
CA ARG A 75 12.62 -6.44 -16.10
C ARG A 75 12.31 -7.67 -16.95
N ILE A 76 11.14 -7.71 -17.59
CA ILE A 76 10.77 -8.71 -18.60
C ILE A 76 11.77 -8.66 -19.76
N ARG A 77 11.99 -7.48 -20.33
CA ARG A 77 12.94 -7.25 -21.43
C ARG A 77 14.37 -7.66 -21.06
N GLN A 78 14.86 -7.23 -19.90
CA GLN A 78 16.21 -7.57 -19.43
C GLN A 78 16.44 -9.07 -19.21
N ARG A 79 15.38 -9.83 -18.93
CA ARG A 79 15.47 -11.29 -18.72
C ARG A 79 15.17 -12.10 -19.99
N GLY A 80 14.84 -11.43 -21.10
CA GLY A 80 14.51 -12.08 -22.37
C GLY A 80 13.16 -12.81 -22.37
N PHE A 81 12.25 -12.45 -21.45
CA PHE A 81 10.90 -12.99 -21.47
C PHE A 81 10.09 -12.31 -22.57
N VAL A 82 9.25 -13.09 -23.25
CA VAL A 82 8.26 -12.57 -24.21
C VAL A 82 6.96 -12.33 -23.46
N ALA A 83 6.50 -11.08 -23.44
CA ALA A 83 5.20 -10.69 -22.92
C ALA A 83 4.33 -10.15 -24.06
N PRO A 84 3.00 -10.35 -24.01
CA PRO A 84 2.07 -9.67 -24.90
C PRO A 84 2.22 -8.15 -24.80
N GLU A 85 1.91 -7.44 -25.88
CA GLU A 85 1.85 -5.98 -25.87
C GLU A 85 0.70 -5.51 -24.95
N GLU A 86 1.01 -4.63 -24.00
CA GLU A 86 -0.02 -4.01 -23.16
C GLU A 86 -0.73 -2.88 -23.93
N HIS A 87 -2.05 -2.84 -23.80
CA HIS A 87 -2.81 -1.67 -24.20
C HIS A 87 -2.73 -0.63 -23.08
N PRO A 88 -2.25 0.60 -23.34
CA PRO A 88 -2.15 1.62 -22.32
C PRO A 88 -3.52 1.87 -21.69
N ALA A 89 -3.53 2.08 -20.37
CA ALA A 89 -4.74 2.45 -19.65
C ALA A 89 -5.40 3.69 -20.30
N PRO A 90 -6.73 3.73 -20.42
CA PRO A 90 -7.43 4.90 -20.92
C PRO A 90 -7.02 6.15 -20.14
N VAL A 91 -6.81 7.26 -20.84
CA VAL A 91 -6.61 8.57 -20.21
C VAL A 91 -7.91 8.96 -19.49
N VAL A 92 -7.78 9.58 -18.31
CA VAL A 92 -8.94 10.08 -17.57
C VAL A 92 -9.64 11.15 -18.42
N ASP A 93 -10.89 10.86 -18.78
CA ASP A 93 -11.78 11.82 -19.42
C ASP A 93 -12.15 12.91 -18.40
N MET A 94 -11.49 14.06 -18.50
CA MET A 94 -11.61 15.16 -17.57
C MET A 94 -13.02 15.76 -17.54
N ASP A 95 -13.78 15.62 -18.63
CA ASP A 95 -15.18 16.07 -18.71
C ASP A 95 -16.11 15.24 -17.80
N ARG A 96 -15.62 14.10 -17.28
CA ARG A 96 -16.35 13.21 -16.35
C ARG A 96 -15.93 13.39 -14.89
N ILE A 97 -14.98 14.28 -14.60
CA ILE A 97 -14.65 14.63 -13.21
C ILE A 97 -15.57 15.77 -12.80
N ALA A 98 -16.55 15.47 -11.93
CA ALA A 98 -17.44 16.50 -11.42
C ALA A 98 -16.72 17.35 -10.36
N GLY A 99 -16.60 18.65 -10.62
CA GLY A 99 -16.17 19.62 -9.62
C GLY A 99 -17.29 19.89 -8.62
N PHE A 100 -17.44 19.05 -7.59
CA PHE A 100 -18.36 19.33 -6.47
C PHE A 100 -17.88 20.46 -5.54
N GLY A 101 -16.68 21.00 -5.78
CA GLY A 101 -16.06 21.98 -4.88
C GLY A 101 -15.72 21.35 -3.52
N GLU A 102 -15.66 22.19 -2.49
CA GLU A 102 -15.15 21.81 -1.16
C GLU A 102 -16.20 21.15 -0.25
N ARG A 103 -17.47 21.07 -0.67
CA ARG A 103 -18.55 20.50 0.16
C ARG A 103 -19.52 19.66 -0.64
N LEU A 104 -19.76 18.44 -0.16
CA LEU A 104 -20.76 17.52 -0.70
C LEU A 104 -21.92 17.35 0.29
N ASP A 105 -23.09 17.88 -0.07
CA ASP A 105 -24.34 17.65 0.66
C ASP A 105 -24.91 16.27 0.32
N LEU A 106 -24.89 15.36 1.29
CA LEU A 106 -25.27 13.97 1.07
C LEU A 106 -26.76 13.83 0.75
N ALA A 107 -27.62 14.63 1.38
CA ALA A 107 -29.07 14.57 1.15
C ALA A 107 -29.46 15.12 -0.22
N ARG A 108 -28.87 16.26 -0.62
CA ARG A 108 -29.06 16.86 -1.94
C ARG A 108 -28.67 15.90 -3.06
N HIS A 109 -27.60 15.13 -2.85
CA HIS A 109 -27.13 14.13 -3.81
C HIS A 109 -27.70 12.72 -3.59
N ARG A 110 -28.67 12.56 -2.66
CA ARG A 110 -29.35 11.29 -2.33
C ARG A 110 -28.38 10.16 -1.95
N VAL A 111 -27.26 10.50 -1.32
CA VAL A 111 -26.33 9.52 -0.77
C VAL A 111 -26.94 8.93 0.49
N THR A 112 -27.32 7.66 0.45
CA THR A 112 -27.96 6.94 1.57
C THR A 112 -26.99 6.07 2.36
N SER A 113 -25.83 5.76 1.77
CA SER A 113 -24.84 4.86 2.34
C SER A 113 -23.43 5.37 2.05
N ILE A 114 -22.54 5.26 3.03
CA ILE A 114 -21.11 5.52 2.88
C ILE A 114 -20.36 4.23 3.22
N VAL A 115 -19.46 3.81 2.33
CA VAL A 115 -18.59 2.65 2.55
C VAL A 115 -17.15 3.16 2.66
N TRP A 116 -16.54 2.97 3.83
CA TRP A 116 -15.18 3.40 4.09
C TRP A 116 -14.17 2.36 3.60
N CYS A 117 -13.52 2.66 2.47
CA CYS A 117 -12.47 1.84 1.88
C CYS A 117 -11.08 2.49 2.04
N THR A 118 -10.86 3.24 3.11
CA THR A 118 -9.63 4.03 3.37
C THR A 118 -8.49 3.22 4.01
N GLY A 119 -8.60 1.90 4.02
CA GLY A 119 -7.61 1.01 4.64
C GLY A 119 -7.64 1.04 6.17
N PHE A 120 -6.52 0.64 6.77
CA PHE A 120 -6.30 0.59 8.21
C PHE A 120 -4.89 1.08 8.53
N GLY A 121 -4.70 1.65 9.73
CA GLY A 121 -3.37 1.96 10.26
C GLY A 121 -2.77 0.74 10.96
N PRO A 122 -1.43 0.64 11.05
CA PRO A 122 -0.81 -0.41 11.83
C PRO A 122 -1.06 -0.21 13.34
N ASP A 123 -1.13 -1.32 14.08
CA ASP A 123 -1.25 -1.31 15.54
C ASP A 123 -0.06 -2.06 16.17
N TYR A 124 0.90 -1.29 16.67
CA TYR A 124 2.14 -1.81 17.27
C TYR A 124 2.11 -1.83 18.80
N ARG A 125 0.95 -1.68 19.45
CA ARG A 125 0.85 -1.59 20.92
C ARG A 125 1.31 -2.85 21.66
N ILE A 126 1.42 -3.98 20.98
CA ILE A 126 2.00 -5.22 21.53
C ILE A 126 3.52 -5.10 21.76
N LEU A 127 4.19 -4.17 21.08
CA LEU A 127 5.63 -3.99 21.15
C LEU A 127 6.00 -3.05 22.32
N PRO A 128 7.16 -3.27 22.96
CA PRO A 128 7.70 -2.32 23.92
C PRO A 128 7.95 -0.94 23.29
N ALA A 129 7.66 0.14 24.01
CA ALA A 129 7.83 1.50 23.47
C ALA A 129 9.26 1.81 22.98
N HIS A 130 10.29 1.22 23.61
CA HIS A 130 11.69 1.46 23.24
C HIS A 130 12.14 0.73 21.96
N VAL A 131 11.29 -0.11 21.36
CA VAL A 131 11.56 -0.70 20.04
C VAL A 131 10.82 0.03 18.91
N LEU A 132 10.18 1.15 19.23
CA LEU A 132 9.49 2.01 18.27
C LEU A 132 10.30 3.31 18.05
N ASP A 133 10.20 3.87 16.86
CA ASP A 133 10.74 5.19 16.55
C ASP A 133 9.82 6.32 17.05
N GLU A 134 10.21 7.58 16.77
CA GLU A 134 9.45 8.77 17.14
C GLU A 134 8.07 8.89 16.49
N HIS A 135 7.81 8.11 15.44
CA HIS A 135 6.53 8.02 14.74
C HIS A 135 5.70 6.80 15.19
N GLY A 136 6.21 6.00 16.14
CA GLY A 136 5.56 4.79 16.62
C GLY A 136 5.71 3.58 15.69
N ALA A 137 6.58 3.65 14.68
CA ALA A 137 6.87 2.53 13.80
C ALA A 137 7.98 1.63 14.38
N PRO A 138 7.98 0.31 14.13
CA PRO A 138 8.98 -0.59 14.70
C PRO A 138 10.36 -0.32 14.12
N LEU A 139 11.35 -0.15 15.00
CA LEU A 139 12.76 -0.13 14.63
C LEU A 139 13.14 -1.48 14.04
N GLN A 140 13.53 -1.48 12.77
CA GLN A 140 13.75 -2.68 11.98
C GLN A 140 14.97 -2.58 11.06
N GLN A 141 15.47 -3.75 10.64
CA GLN A 141 16.34 -3.88 9.47
C GLN A 141 15.72 -4.86 8.45
N LYS A 142 15.65 -4.44 7.18
CA LYS A 142 15.10 -5.21 6.05
C LYS A 142 13.63 -5.60 6.17
N GLY A 143 12.88 -4.97 7.04
CA GLY A 143 11.49 -5.31 7.40
C GLY A 143 11.37 -6.62 8.19
N LEU A 144 12.48 -7.19 8.67
CA LEU A 144 12.53 -8.55 9.23
C LEU A 144 13.20 -8.64 10.61
N LEU A 145 14.31 -7.94 10.82
CA LEU A 145 15.06 -7.99 12.07
C LEU A 145 14.62 -6.84 12.98
N GLY A 146 14.32 -7.13 14.24
CA GLY A 146 13.98 -6.10 15.24
C GLY A 146 15.19 -5.52 15.95
N ALA A 147 14.96 -4.43 16.69
CA ALA A 147 15.99 -3.74 17.47
C ALA A 147 16.54 -4.55 18.66
N LEU A 148 15.89 -5.65 19.05
CA LEU A 148 16.30 -6.51 20.15
C LEU A 148 16.63 -7.93 19.65
N PRO A 149 17.64 -8.61 20.23
CA PRO A 149 17.87 -10.02 19.98
C PRO A 149 16.62 -10.86 20.29
N GLY A 150 16.26 -11.75 19.36
CA GLY A 150 15.04 -12.56 19.46
C GLY A 150 13.73 -11.84 19.09
N LEU A 151 13.74 -10.55 18.72
CA LEU A 151 12.60 -9.86 18.14
C LEU A 151 12.73 -9.84 16.61
N TYR A 152 11.74 -10.41 15.94
CA TYR A 152 11.68 -10.46 14.48
C TYR A 152 10.29 -10.04 14.00
N TYR A 153 10.23 -9.49 12.80
CA TYR A 153 9.00 -9.03 12.17
C TYR A 153 8.75 -9.78 10.88
N ALA A 154 7.48 -9.98 10.54
CA ALA A 154 7.06 -10.48 9.24
C ALA A 154 6.03 -9.50 8.67
N GLY A 155 6.23 -9.07 7.43
CA GLY A 155 5.31 -8.16 6.75
C GLY A 155 5.47 -6.68 7.09
N LEU A 156 6.65 -6.24 7.54
CA LEU A 156 6.98 -4.81 7.58
C LEU A 156 7.65 -4.36 6.27
N PRO A 157 7.37 -3.13 5.81
CA PRO A 157 8.10 -2.54 4.68
C PRO A 157 9.56 -2.24 5.04
N ASP A 158 10.41 -2.11 4.03
CA ASP A 158 11.82 -1.72 4.19
C ASP A 158 12.13 -0.43 3.43
N GLY A 159 12.13 0.70 4.13
CA GLY A 159 12.20 2.03 3.50
C GLY A 159 11.09 2.21 2.48
N ASN A 160 11.46 2.48 1.22
CA ASN A 160 10.51 2.63 0.12
C ASN A 160 10.19 1.31 -0.61
N SER A 161 10.58 0.16 -0.06
CA SER A 161 10.33 -1.15 -0.65
C SER A 161 9.20 -1.89 0.06
N LEU A 162 8.20 -2.27 -0.74
CA LEU A 162 7.13 -3.20 -0.33
C LEU A 162 7.47 -4.67 -0.64
N ALA A 163 8.67 -4.96 -1.16
CA ALA A 163 9.04 -6.33 -1.51
C ALA A 163 8.91 -7.31 -0.32
N PRO A 164 9.29 -6.94 0.93
CA PRO A 164 9.13 -7.86 2.07
C PRO A 164 7.67 -8.10 2.50
N VAL A 165 6.73 -7.23 2.09
CA VAL A 165 5.31 -7.38 2.45
C VAL A 165 4.51 -8.16 1.40
N ALA A 166 5.11 -8.47 0.26
CA ALA A 166 4.44 -9.22 -0.80
C ALA A 166 4.13 -10.65 -0.36
N ILE A 167 2.95 -11.16 -0.73
CA ILE A 167 2.53 -12.54 -0.43
C ILE A 167 3.56 -13.57 -0.93
N SER A 168 4.16 -13.33 -2.10
CA SER A 168 5.20 -14.20 -2.66
C SER A 168 6.51 -14.20 -1.85
N ALA A 169 6.79 -13.11 -1.12
CA ALA A 169 7.98 -12.99 -0.28
C ALA A 169 7.82 -13.70 1.07
N SER A 170 6.59 -13.96 1.53
CA SER A 170 6.30 -14.56 2.84
C SER A 170 7.06 -15.88 3.08
N VAL A 171 7.22 -16.72 2.05
CA VAL A 171 7.93 -18.00 2.19
C VAL A 171 9.41 -17.79 2.47
N GLU A 172 10.09 -16.93 1.70
CA GLU A 172 11.52 -16.70 1.90
C GLU A 172 11.78 -15.90 3.17
N ASN A 173 10.94 -14.91 3.48
CA ASN A 173 11.01 -14.15 4.72
C ASN A 173 10.82 -15.07 5.94
N GLY A 174 9.84 -15.96 5.91
CA GLY A 174 9.61 -16.94 6.97
C GLY A 174 10.80 -17.88 7.15
N ARG A 175 11.38 -18.39 6.05
CA ARG A 175 12.62 -19.20 6.10
C ARG A 175 13.79 -18.43 6.69
N PHE A 176 13.96 -17.18 6.29
CA PHE A 176 15.01 -16.33 6.83
C PHE A 176 14.86 -16.12 8.34
N ILE A 177 13.67 -15.72 8.80
CA ILE A 177 13.37 -15.52 10.22
C ILE A 177 13.58 -16.82 11.00
N ALA A 178 13.09 -17.96 10.51
CA ALA A 178 13.27 -19.25 11.17
C ALA A 178 14.76 -19.63 11.32
N ARG A 179 15.58 -19.36 10.29
CA ARG A 179 17.03 -19.54 10.38
C ARG A 179 17.66 -18.64 11.45
N GLN A 180 17.25 -17.39 11.53
CA GLN A 180 17.75 -16.46 12.56
C GLN A 180 17.37 -16.92 13.97
N ILE A 181 16.11 -17.32 14.17
CA ILE A 181 15.64 -17.88 15.44
C ILE A 181 16.51 -19.09 15.86
N HIS A 182 16.82 -19.99 14.91
CA HIS A 182 17.66 -21.15 15.21
C HIS A 182 19.10 -20.75 15.54
N ILE A 183 19.71 -19.81 14.82
CA ILE A 183 21.05 -19.29 15.12
C ILE A 183 21.07 -18.67 16.53
N ASP A 184 20.11 -17.81 16.84
CA ASP A 184 19.98 -17.18 18.15
C ASP A 184 19.75 -18.21 19.27
N HIS A 185 19.06 -19.32 18.97
CA HIS A 185 18.92 -20.42 19.91
C HIS A 185 20.27 -21.07 20.18
N VAL A 186 20.99 -21.50 19.14
CA VAL A 186 22.30 -22.15 19.26
C VAL A 186 23.28 -21.27 20.04
N LEU A 187 23.32 -19.97 19.74
CA LEU A 187 24.22 -19.03 20.40
C LEU A 187 23.89 -18.84 21.90
N ARG A 188 22.61 -18.94 22.29
CA ARG A 188 22.18 -18.76 23.69
C ARG A 188 22.22 -20.04 24.50
N SER A 189 21.87 -21.17 23.90
CA SER A 189 21.69 -22.46 24.58
C SER A 189 22.89 -23.40 24.43
N GLY A 190 23.76 -23.15 23.44
CA GLY A 190 24.84 -24.06 23.06
C GLY A 190 24.35 -25.35 22.38
N THR A 191 23.05 -25.50 22.10
CA THR A 191 22.48 -26.70 21.47
C THR A 191 21.88 -26.40 20.10
N SER A 192 22.08 -27.33 19.16
CA SER A 192 21.48 -27.31 17.82
C SER A 192 20.17 -28.09 17.74
N ALA A 193 19.61 -28.49 18.88
CA ALA A 193 18.30 -29.13 18.92
C ALA A 193 17.22 -28.22 18.30
N SER A 194 16.20 -28.86 17.72
CA SER A 194 15.03 -28.14 17.20
C SER A 194 14.32 -27.39 18.33
N VAL A 195 13.97 -26.13 18.08
CA VAL A 195 13.14 -25.31 18.98
C VAL A 195 11.64 -25.60 18.84
N ILE A 196 11.25 -26.33 17.79
CA ILE A 196 9.86 -26.76 17.58
C ILE A 196 9.70 -28.09 18.32
N THR A 197 8.80 -28.09 19.31
CA THR A 197 8.32 -29.33 19.96
C THR A 197 7.39 -30.06 18.97
N PRO A 198 7.53 -31.39 18.80
CA PRO A 198 6.70 -32.16 17.85
C PRO A 198 5.20 -32.09 18.16
#